data_AF-A0A939PLD0-F1
#
_entry.id   AF-A0A939PLD0-F1
#
_cell.length_a   1.000
_cell.length_b   1.000
_cell.length_c   1.000
_cell.angle_alpha   90.00
_cell.angle_beta   90.00
_cell.angle_gamma   90.00
#
_symmetry.space_group_name_H-M   'P 1'
#
loop_
_entity.id
_entity.type
_entity.pdbx_description
1 polymer ?
#
loop_
_entity_poly.entity_id
_entity_poly.type
_entity_poly.pdbx_seq_one_letter_code
_entity_poly.pdbx_strand_id
1 'polypeptide(L)'
;MLRLNVGWPRGLWIFQLGCAFPVVMLAELFLVYVATMFISWDQAILGILVLVFAVASIPTYIALLAWRYGQAFWLDGRVLIRRSVTGRKHYHLPEAKVSAESVAPNLSSNPLPRLVIDQPGRPRVRLWLREPNRRGALLPPEQLTALAHAIDPTLQHPVARRLHDLASDPLGGIS
;
A
#
# COMPACT_ATOMS: atom_id res chain seq x y z
N MET A 1 12.29 0.11 14.04
CA MET A 1 11.62 0.00 12.72
C MET A 1 10.08 0.20 12.79
N LEU A 2 9.58 1.43 12.86
CA LEU A 2 8.16 1.83 12.75
C LEU A 2 7.66 1.70 11.31
N ARG A 3 6.71 0.78 11.05
CA ARG A 3 6.09 0.61 9.73
C ARG A 3 5.01 1.65 9.51
N LEU A 4 5.09 2.32 8.38
CA LEU A 4 4.15 3.36 8.07
C LEU A 4 3.04 2.73 7.26
N ASN A 5 1.80 3.00 7.66
CA ASN A 5 0.62 2.36 7.09
C ASN A 5 0.27 2.98 5.73
N VAL A 6 1.16 2.77 4.78
CA VAL A 6 1.18 3.44 3.50
C VAL A 6 1.66 2.43 2.51
N GLY A 7 0.66 1.79 1.92
CA GLY A 7 0.77 0.38 1.70
C GLY A 7 -0.55 -0.32 1.48
N TRP A 8 -0.55 -1.41 0.70
CA TRP A 8 -1.44 -2.48 1.05
C TRP A 8 -0.70 -3.16 2.18
N PRO A 9 -1.39 -3.36 3.29
CA PRO A 9 -0.79 -4.08 4.38
C PRO A 9 -0.31 -5.42 3.82
N ARG A 10 0.83 -5.87 4.29
CA ARG A 10 1.40 -7.18 3.95
C ARG A 10 0.43 -8.36 4.19
N GLY A 11 -0.71 -8.17 4.86
CA GLY A 11 -1.79 -9.16 4.98
C GLY A 11 -2.67 -9.31 3.74
N LEU A 12 -2.93 -8.20 3.06
CA LEU A 12 -3.56 -8.17 1.74
C LEU A 12 -2.67 -8.80 0.66
N TRP A 13 -1.42 -9.06 1.01
CA TRP A 13 -0.47 -9.84 0.23
C TRP A 13 -0.57 -11.34 0.42
N ILE A 14 -0.67 -11.80 1.67
CA ILE A 14 -0.66 -13.23 1.99
C ILE A 14 -2.05 -13.83 1.83
N PHE A 15 -3.12 -13.11 2.20
CA PHE A 15 -4.50 -13.52 1.91
C PHE A 15 -4.69 -13.75 0.41
N GLN A 16 -4.16 -12.81 -0.36
CA GLN A 16 -4.23 -12.83 -1.80
C GLN A 16 -3.30 -13.94 -2.36
N LEU A 17 -2.09 -14.16 -1.84
CA LEU A 17 -1.19 -15.22 -2.34
C LEU A 17 -1.49 -16.64 -1.82
N GLY A 18 -2.20 -16.83 -0.70
CA GLY A 18 -2.25 -18.11 0.03
C GLY A 18 -3.64 -18.69 0.29
N CYS A 19 -4.72 -17.90 0.19
CA CYS A 19 -6.09 -18.41 0.33
C CYS A 19 -6.93 -18.05 -0.89
N ALA A 20 -6.98 -16.77 -1.25
CA ALA A 20 -7.69 -16.36 -2.44
C ALA A 20 -6.97 -16.87 -3.71
N PHE A 21 -5.64 -17.08 -3.66
CA PHE A 21 -4.95 -17.78 -4.75
C PHE A 21 -5.37 -19.27 -4.86
N PRO A 22 -5.25 -20.15 -3.83
CA PRO A 22 -5.69 -21.54 -3.96
C PRO A 22 -7.19 -21.72 -4.18
N VAL A 23 -8.04 -20.84 -3.63
CA VAL A 23 -9.49 -20.88 -3.89
C VAL A 23 -9.79 -20.48 -5.34
N VAL A 24 -9.10 -19.46 -5.87
CA VAL A 24 -9.16 -19.15 -7.31
C VAL A 24 -8.68 -20.36 -8.11
N MET A 25 -7.58 -21.01 -7.72
CA MET A 25 -7.11 -22.23 -8.39
C MET A 25 -8.12 -23.39 -8.32
N LEU A 26 -8.80 -23.61 -7.19
CA LEU A 26 -9.76 -24.70 -7.03
C LEU A 26 -11.09 -24.41 -7.75
N ALA A 27 -11.54 -23.15 -7.73
CA ALA A 27 -12.65 -22.69 -8.55
C ALA A 27 -12.33 -22.85 -10.04
N GLU A 28 -11.10 -22.57 -10.43
CA GLU A 28 -10.60 -22.76 -11.78
C GLU A 28 -10.58 -24.22 -12.22
N LEU A 29 -10.04 -25.11 -11.38
CA LEU A 29 -10.08 -26.54 -11.63
C LEU A 29 -11.53 -27.06 -11.76
N PHE A 30 -12.45 -26.54 -10.94
CA PHE A 30 -13.86 -26.87 -11.04
C PHE A 30 -14.49 -26.36 -12.34
N LEU A 31 -14.16 -25.14 -12.79
CA LEU A 31 -14.65 -24.60 -14.06
C LEU A 31 -14.13 -25.40 -15.26
N VAL A 32 -12.87 -25.85 -15.22
CA VAL A 32 -12.30 -26.75 -16.21
C VAL A 32 -13.03 -28.10 -16.22
N TYR A 33 -13.35 -28.66 -15.04
CA TYR A 33 -14.13 -29.89 -14.94
C TYR A 33 -15.53 -29.72 -15.54
N VAL A 34 -16.23 -28.64 -15.22
CA VAL A 34 -17.55 -28.31 -15.79
C VAL A 34 -17.47 -28.13 -17.31
N ALA A 35 -16.44 -27.45 -17.82
CA ALA A 35 -16.22 -27.25 -19.25
C ALA A 35 -16.07 -28.58 -20.01
N THR A 36 -15.29 -29.52 -19.45
CA THR A 36 -15.08 -30.82 -20.07
C THR A 36 -16.34 -31.69 -20.08
N MET A 37 -17.19 -31.60 -19.05
CA MET A 37 -18.52 -32.22 -19.06
C MET A 37 -19.39 -31.70 -20.20
N PHE A 38 -19.47 -30.38 -20.38
CA PHE A 38 -20.26 -29.79 -21.47
C PHE A 38 -19.75 -30.19 -22.86
N ILE A 39 -18.44 -30.29 -23.05
CA ILE A 39 -17.85 -30.76 -24.29
C ILE A 39 -18.24 -32.23 -24.57
N SER A 40 -18.27 -33.07 -23.54
CA SER A 40 -18.63 -34.48 -23.67
C SER A 40 -20.12 -34.72 -23.96
N TRP A 41 -20.98 -33.76 -23.62
CA TRP A 41 -22.44 -33.83 -23.79
C TRP A 41 -22.93 -33.14 -25.07
N ASP A 42 -22.08 -33.04 -26.08
CA ASP A 42 -22.36 -32.41 -27.39
C ASP A 42 -22.66 -30.89 -27.30
N GLN A 43 -22.37 -30.26 -26.16
CA GLN A 43 -22.43 -28.80 -25.95
C GLN A 43 -21.04 -28.18 -26.02
N ALA A 44 -20.30 -28.53 -27.08
CA ALA A 44 -18.89 -28.17 -27.24
C ALA A 44 -18.62 -26.67 -27.17
N ILE A 45 -19.48 -25.84 -27.77
CA ILE A 45 -19.31 -24.38 -27.79
C ILE A 45 -19.36 -23.79 -26.37
N LEU A 46 -20.33 -24.20 -25.55
CA LEU A 46 -20.48 -23.71 -24.17
C LEU A 46 -19.29 -24.15 -23.30
N GLY A 47 -18.87 -25.40 -23.44
CA GLY A 47 -17.71 -25.90 -22.70
C GLY A 47 -16.40 -25.21 -23.11
N ILE A 48 -16.21 -24.92 -24.41
CA ILE A 48 -15.07 -24.12 -24.89
C ILE A 48 -15.10 -22.72 -24.26
N LEU A 49 -16.26 -22.06 -24.17
CA LEU A 49 -16.36 -20.73 -23.57
C LEU A 49 -16.00 -20.71 -22.08
N VAL A 50 -16.48 -21.69 -21.30
CA VAL A 50 -16.15 -21.82 -19.87
C VAL A 50 -14.65 -22.10 -19.68
N LEU A 51 -14.06 -22.94 -20.54
CA LEU A 51 -12.63 -23.23 -20.51
C LEU A 51 -11.78 -21.99 -20.80
N VAL A 52 -12.20 -21.20 -21.79
CA VAL A 52 -11.52 -19.93 -22.12
C VAL A 52 -11.58 -18.97 -20.93
N PHE A 53 -12.72 -18.85 -20.25
CA PHE A 53 -12.85 -17.98 -19.06
C PHE A 53 -11.95 -18.42 -17.91
N ALA A 54 -11.90 -19.73 -17.65
CA ALA A 54 -11.07 -20.33 -16.62
C ALA A 54 -9.58 -19.96 -16.82
N VAL A 55 -9.05 -20.27 -18.00
CA VAL A 55 -7.66 -19.97 -18.36
C VAL A 55 -7.32 -18.47 -18.21
N ALA A 56 -8.29 -17.58 -18.43
CA ALA A 56 -8.09 -16.14 -18.35
C ALA A 56 -8.06 -15.55 -16.93
N SER A 57 -8.62 -16.19 -15.90
CA SER A 57 -8.79 -15.56 -14.58
C SER A 57 -7.52 -15.61 -13.70
N ILE A 58 -6.75 -16.69 -13.78
CA ILE A 58 -5.49 -16.91 -13.07
C ILE A 58 -4.45 -15.81 -13.34
N PRO A 59 -4.09 -15.52 -14.60
CA PRO A 59 -3.14 -14.46 -14.88
C PRO A 59 -3.65 -13.10 -14.38
N THR A 60 -4.96 -12.86 -14.45
CA THR A 60 -5.60 -11.62 -13.96
C THR A 60 -5.44 -11.45 -12.45
N TYR A 61 -5.56 -12.52 -11.69
CA TYR A 61 -5.45 -12.50 -10.23
C TYR A 61 -4.00 -12.31 -9.73
N ILE A 62 -3.01 -12.93 -10.39
CA ILE A 62 -1.58 -12.74 -10.11
C ILE A 62 -1.14 -11.30 -10.41
N ALA A 63 -1.72 -10.69 -11.44
CA ALA A 63 -1.47 -9.29 -11.78
C ALA A 63 -1.94 -8.33 -10.66
N LEU A 64 -3.13 -8.56 -10.07
CA LEU A 64 -3.68 -7.74 -8.98
C LEU A 64 -2.91 -7.88 -7.67
N LEU A 65 -2.40 -9.08 -7.43
CA LEU A 65 -1.39 -9.37 -6.44
C LEU A 65 -0.21 -8.45 -6.68
N ALA A 66 0.73 -8.74 -7.59
CA ALA A 66 1.99 -8.01 -7.83
C ALA A 66 1.93 -6.49 -7.51
N TRP A 67 0.87 -5.84 -7.97
CA TRP A 67 0.53 -4.43 -7.82
C TRP A 67 0.59 -3.81 -6.39
N ARG A 68 0.15 -4.53 -5.38
CA ARG A 68 -0.01 -4.05 -3.99
C ARG A 68 1.23 -4.17 -3.05
N TYR A 69 2.31 -4.88 -3.41
CA TYR A 69 3.40 -5.36 -2.49
C TYR A 69 4.49 -4.33 -2.43
N GLY A 70 4.54 -3.53 -3.51
CA GLY A 70 5.29 -2.30 -3.60
C GLY A 70 4.75 -1.16 -2.75
N GLN A 71 4.00 -1.42 -1.67
CA GLN A 71 3.35 -0.40 -0.86
C GLN A 71 3.66 -0.65 0.66
N ALA A 72 4.64 0.00 1.28
CA ALA A 72 6.06 -0.33 1.12
C ALA A 72 7.00 0.28 2.21
N PHE A 73 6.55 0.93 3.29
CA PHE A 73 7.42 1.87 4.06
C PHE A 73 7.56 1.57 5.57
N TRP A 74 8.77 1.77 6.10
CA TRP A 74 9.23 1.43 7.46
C TRP A 74 10.17 2.52 7.96
N LEU A 75 10.48 2.58 9.25
CA LEU A 75 11.27 3.65 9.89
C LEU A 75 12.12 3.11 11.05
N ASP A 76 13.39 2.87 10.83
CA ASP A 76 14.34 2.38 11.81
C ASP A 76 15.04 3.49 12.59
N GLY A 77 14.40 3.95 13.68
CA GLY A 77 14.85 5.11 14.44
C GLY A 77 14.84 6.32 13.55
N ARG A 78 16.01 6.68 13.03
CA ARG A 78 16.21 7.75 12.07
C ARG A 78 16.20 7.28 10.62
N VAL A 79 15.98 6.00 10.32
CA VAL A 79 16.19 5.43 8.98
C VAL A 79 14.91 4.88 8.36
N LEU A 80 14.25 5.61 7.48
CA LEU A 80 13.09 5.10 6.74
C LEU A 80 13.48 3.93 5.81
N ILE A 81 12.93 2.73 6.01
CA ILE A 81 13.15 1.55 5.18
C ILE A 81 11.95 1.30 4.27
N ARG A 82 12.12 1.45 2.96
CA ARG A 82 11.13 1.03 1.99
C ARG A 82 11.36 -0.43 1.58
N ARG A 83 10.40 -1.32 1.83
CA ARG A 83 10.33 -2.67 1.25
C ARG A 83 9.46 -2.66 0.00
N SER A 84 10.09 -2.99 -1.10
CA SER A 84 9.43 -3.29 -2.36
C SER A 84 9.57 -4.78 -2.67
N VAL A 85 8.84 -5.23 -3.69
CA VAL A 85 8.98 -6.58 -4.28
C VAL A 85 10.45 -6.92 -4.61
N THR A 86 11.27 -5.89 -4.84
CA THR A 86 12.67 -5.92 -5.28
C THR A 86 13.71 -5.78 -4.16
N GLY A 87 13.30 -5.87 -2.89
CA GLY A 87 14.21 -5.79 -1.75
C GLY A 87 13.99 -4.54 -0.88
N ARG A 88 15.04 -4.14 -0.14
CA ARG A 88 14.95 -3.15 0.95
C ARG A 88 15.80 -1.91 0.64
N LYS A 89 15.22 -0.72 0.75
CA LYS A 89 15.92 0.57 0.65
C LYS A 89 15.86 1.28 1.98
N HIS A 90 16.94 1.89 2.40
CA HIS A 90 17.03 2.60 3.68
C HIS A 90 17.13 4.10 3.39
N TYR A 91 16.72 4.99 4.29
CA TYR A 91 16.78 6.45 4.13
C TYR A 91 17.01 7.11 5.48
N HIS A 92 18.16 7.74 5.72
CA HIS A 92 18.42 8.42 6.98
C HIS A 92 17.69 9.78 6.97
N LEU A 93 16.64 9.89 7.76
CA LEU A 93 15.77 11.06 7.88
C LEU A 93 16.47 12.35 8.37
N PRO A 94 17.44 12.33 9.30
CA PRO A 94 18.13 13.55 9.72
C PRO A 94 18.99 14.18 8.61
N GLU A 95 19.45 13.34 7.68
CA GLU A 95 20.23 13.76 6.51
C GLU A 95 19.33 14.01 5.29
N ALA A 96 18.05 13.68 5.41
CA ALA A 96 17.08 13.85 4.34
C ALA A 96 16.38 15.20 4.51
N LYS A 97 16.22 15.90 3.40
CA LYS A 97 15.30 17.03 3.30
C LYS A 97 13.87 16.49 3.33
N VAL A 98 13.14 16.79 4.40
CA VAL A 98 11.75 16.33 4.58
C VAL A 98 10.77 17.48 4.38
N SER A 99 9.82 17.34 3.46
CA SER A 99 8.76 18.30 3.18
C SER A 99 7.37 17.68 3.31
N ALA A 100 6.37 18.48 3.70
CA ALA A 100 4.96 18.06 3.68
C ALA A 100 4.27 18.64 2.44
N GLU A 101 3.47 17.83 1.76
CA GLU A 101 2.65 18.20 0.60
C GLU A 101 1.21 17.74 0.85
N SER A 102 0.19 18.44 0.33
CA SER A 102 -1.21 18.00 0.39
C SER A 102 -1.70 17.70 -1.02
N VAL A 103 -2.18 16.48 -1.26
CA VAL A 103 -2.55 16.02 -2.60
C VAL A 103 -3.81 15.14 -2.52
N ALA A 104 -4.81 15.38 -3.36
CA ALA A 104 -6.02 14.55 -3.39
C ALA A 104 -5.74 13.16 -4.01
N PRO A 105 -6.18 12.04 -3.41
CA PRO A 105 -6.01 10.71 -4.00
C PRO A 105 -6.84 10.52 -5.27
N ASN A 106 -7.97 11.22 -5.41
CA ASN A 106 -8.89 11.26 -6.56
C ASN A 106 -9.43 12.71 -6.80
N LEU A 107 -9.86 13.07 -8.02
CA LEU A 107 -10.35 14.43 -8.38
C LEU A 107 -11.55 14.94 -7.56
N SER A 108 -12.37 14.04 -7.03
CA SER A 108 -13.55 14.36 -6.19
C SER A 108 -13.26 14.23 -4.68
N SER A 109 -12.01 13.98 -4.29
CA SER A 109 -11.65 13.72 -2.90
C SER A 109 -10.88 14.88 -2.28
N ASN A 110 -11.06 15.11 -0.99
CA ASN A 110 -10.34 16.15 -0.28
C ASN A 110 -8.83 15.90 -0.32
N PRO A 111 -8.00 16.97 -0.45
CA PRO A 111 -6.55 16.83 -0.49
C PRO A 111 -6.04 16.14 0.77
N LEU A 112 -5.29 15.05 0.58
CA LEU A 112 -4.71 14.25 1.65
C LEU A 112 -3.23 14.63 1.85
N PRO A 113 -2.79 14.88 3.09
CA PRO A 113 -1.42 15.19 3.38
C PRO A 113 -0.53 13.97 3.10
N ARG A 114 0.68 14.23 2.63
CA ARG A 114 1.75 13.27 2.39
C ARG A 114 3.10 13.88 2.75
N LEU A 115 4.00 13.08 3.30
CA LEU A 115 5.38 13.46 3.52
C LEU A 115 6.24 13.04 2.36
N VAL A 116 7.25 13.86 2.13
CA VAL A 116 8.25 13.58 1.13
C VAL A 116 9.65 13.74 1.69
N ILE A 117 10.45 12.69 1.50
CA ILE A 117 11.74 12.49 2.13
C ILE A 117 12.78 12.40 1.01
N ASP A 118 13.73 13.32 0.99
CA ASP A 118 14.73 13.48 -0.07
C ASP A 118 16.15 13.44 0.50
N GLN A 119 16.89 12.35 0.27
CA GLN A 119 18.24 12.14 0.80
C GLN A 119 19.26 12.12 -0.35
N PRO A 120 20.39 12.86 -0.24
CA PRO A 120 21.44 12.84 -1.27
C PRO A 120 21.90 11.41 -1.57
N GLY A 121 21.88 11.03 -2.85
CA GLY A 121 22.29 9.69 -3.29
C GLY A 121 21.25 8.57 -3.07
N ARG A 122 20.03 8.87 -2.59
CA ARG A 122 18.94 7.88 -2.47
C ARG A 122 17.63 8.38 -3.11
N PRO A 123 16.77 7.47 -3.60
CA PRO A 123 15.55 7.88 -4.29
C PRO A 123 14.52 8.52 -3.37
N ARG A 124 13.97 9.67 -3.74
CA ARG A 124 12.91 10.36 -2.96
C ARG A 124 11.75 9.42 -2.60
N VAL A 125 11.37 9.41 -1.33
CA VAL A 125 10.27 8.58 -0.81
C VAL A 125 9.08 9.43 -0.44
N ARG A 126 7.90 8.99 -0.89
CA ARG A 126 6.61 9.60 -0.57
C ARG A 126 5.83 8.69 0.35
N LEU A 127 5.18 9.32 1.30
CA LEU A 127 4.51 8.66 2.38
C LEU A 127 3.20 9.39 2.64
N TRP A 128 2.08 8.86 2.16
CA TRP A 128 0.77 9.38 2.56
C TRP A 128 0.63 9.46 4.07
N LEU A 129 0.27 10.65 4.53
CA LEU A 129 -0.11 10.91 5.91
C LEU A 129 -1.60 10.65 6.12
N ARG A 130 -2.41 10.51 5.07
CA ARG A 130 -3.78 9.99 5.17
C ARG A 130 -3.95 8.80 4.24
N GLU A 131 -4.55 7.72 4.72
CA GLU A 131 -4.76 6.50 3.95
C GLU A 131 -5.89 6.66 2.92
N PRO A 132 -5.59 6.57 1.60
CA PRO A 132 -6.61 6.75 0.56
C PRO A 132 -7.69 5.68 0.59
N ASN A 133 -7.33 4.43 0.90
CA ASN A 133 -8.26 3.29 0.98
C ASN A 133 -9.13 3.33 2.26
N ARG A 134 -8.82 4.22 3.22
CA ARG A 134 -9.51 4.37 4.50
C ARG A 134 -10.28 5.68 4.58
N ARG A 135 -10.94 6.05 3.47
CA ARG A 135 -11.74 7.28 3.35
C ARG A 135 -10.98 8.56 3.74
N GLY A 136 -9.64 8.57 3.62
CA GLY A 136 -8.81 9.72 3.96
C GLY A 136 -8.51 9.88 5.46
N ALA A 137 -8.54 8.82 6.27
CA ALA A 137 -8.14 8.88 7.67
C ALA A 137 -6.64 9.20 7.81
N LEU A 138 -6.26 10.07 8.75
CA LEU A 138 -4.86 10.41 9.07
C LEU A 138 -4.11 9.19 9.58
N LEU A 139 -2.82 9.15 9.27
CA LEU A 139 -1.86 8.28 9.92
C LEU A 139 -1.98 8.53 11.43
N PRO A 140 -1.81 7.50 12.25
CA PRO A 140 -1.97 7.64 13.69
C PRO A 140 -1.06 8.72 14.27
N PRO A 141 -1.54 9.53 15.24
CA PRO A 141 -0.75 10.51 15.96
C PRO A 141 0.65 10.05 16.36
N GLU A 142 0.79 8.83 16.88
CA GLU A 142 2.08 8.27 17.29
C GLU A 142 3.03 8.00 16.12
N GLN A 143 2.50 7.62 14.94
CA GLN A 143 3.31 7.47 13.73
C GLN A 143 3.77 8.83 13.22
N LEU A 144 2.97 9.88 13.46
CA LEU A 144 3.30 11.25 13.15
C LEU A 144 4.32 11.81 14.14
N THR A 145 4.20 11.61 15.46
CA THR A 145 5.19 12.05 16.47
C THR A 145 6.52 11.31 16.33
N ALA A 146 6.49 10.01 16.06
CA ALA A 146 7.72 9.24 15.84
C ALA A 146 8.41 9.64 14.53
N LEU A 147 7.65 9.92 13.48
CA LEU A 147 8.18 10.45 12.24
C LEU A 147 8.70 11.88 12.45
N ALA A 148 8.04 12.68 13.28
CA ALA A 148 8.54 13.98 13.72
C ALA A 148 9.89 13.89 14.42
N HIS A 149 10.01 13.09 15.49
CA HIS A 149 11.27 12.94 16.23
C HIS A 149 12.36 12.22 15.42
N ALA A 150 11.99 11.39 14.44
CA ALA A 150 12.95 10.75 13.52
C ALA A 150 13.50 11.74 12.48
N ILE A 151 12.70 12.73 12.07
CA ILE A 151 13.13 13.86 11.25
C ILE A 151 14.01 14.79 12.09
N ASP A 152 13.53 15.18 13.28
CA ASP A 152 14.26 16.05 14.19
C ASP A 152 13.81 15.84 15.65
N PRO A 153 14.70 15.36 16.55
CA PRO A 153 14.35 15.14 17.95
C PRO A 153 14.08 16.43 18.73
N THR A 154 14.65 17.55 18.29
CA THR A 154 14.49 18.86 18.95
C THR A 154 13.23 19.59 18.50
N LEU A 155 12.51 19.05 17.51
CA LEU A 155 11.31 19.62 16.90
C LEU A 155 11.49 21.06 16.39
N GLN A 156 12.72 21.46 16.07
CA GLN A 156 13.02 22.74 15.43
C GLN A 156 12.62 22.73 13.96
N HIS A 157 12.69 21.56 13.32
CA HIS A 157 12.27 21.37 11.94
C HIS A 157 10.75 21.60 11.78
N PRO A 158 10.30 22.50 10.89
CA PRO A 158 8.90 22.93 10.81
C PRO A 158 7.94 21.79 10.46
N VAL A 159 8.39 20.82 9.66
CA VAL A 159 7.60 19.62 9.34
C VAL A 159 7.51 18.67 10.53
N ALA A 160 8.59 18.51 11.31
CA ALA A 160 8.57 17.66 12.49
C ALA A 160 7.59 18.24 13.53
N ARG A 161 7.67 19.56 13.76
CA ARG A 161 6.73 20.27 14.63
C ARG A 161 5.28 20.14 14.18
N ARG A 162 4.98 20.40 12.89
CA ARG A 162 3.61 20.23 12.36
C ARG A 162 3.08 18.80 12.46
N LEU A 163 3.93 17.80 12.27
CA LEU A 163 3.55 16.39 12.46
C LEU A 163 3.26 16.09 13.94
N HIS A 164 4.04 16.69 14.84
CA HIS A 164 3.85 16.60 16.28
C HIS A 164 2.55 17.31 16.71
N ASP A 165 2.23 18.46 16.12
CA ASP A 165 1.01 19.21 16.38
C ASP A 165 -0.23 18.50 15.80
N LEU A 166 -0.14 17.95 14.57
CA LEU A 166 -1.19 17.11 13.99
C LEU A 166 -1.41 15.81 14.78
N ALA A 167 -0.41 15.40 15.56
CA ALA A 167 -0.54 14.28 16.46
C ALA A 167 -1.21 14.66 17.78
N SER A 168 -0.87 15.82 18.35
CA SER A 168 -1.47 16.30 19.60
C SER A 168 -2.92 16.77 19.41
N ASP A 169 -3.27 17.29 18.23
CA ASP A 169 -4.63 17.62 17.83
C ASP A 169 -4.97 17.05 16.42
N PRO A 170 -5.42 15.79 16.35
CA PRO A 170 -5.73 15.12 15.08
C PRO A 170 -7.01 15.63 14.40
N LEU A 171 -7.84 16.38 15.14
CA LEU A 171 -9.08 16.97 14.64
C LEU A 171 -8.91 18.42 14.21
N GLY A 172 -7.81 19.08 14.61
CA GLY A 172 -7.51 20.45 14.22
C GLY A 172 -8.66 21.38 14.56
N GLY A 173 -8.94 21.55 15.86
CA GLY A 173 -9.87 22.58 16.36
C GLY A 173 -11.18 22.71 15.57
N ILE A 174 -12.01 21.66 15.55
CA ILE A 174 -13.44 21.86 15.29
C ILE A 174 -14.04 22.41 16.59
N SER A 175 -13.90 23.71 16.77
CA SER A 175 -14.78 24.55 17.59
C SER A 175 -15.49 25.53 16.68
#